data_AF-A0A7W4Z5N4-F1
#
_entry.id   AF-A0A7W4Z5N4-F1
#
_cell.length_a   1.000
_cell.length_b   1.000
_cell.length_c   1.000
_cell.angle_alpha   90.00
_cell.angle_beta   90.00
_cell.angle_gamma   90.00
#
_symmetry.space_group_name_H-M   'P 1'
#
loop_
_entity.id
_entity.type
_entity.pdbx_description
1 polymer ?
#
loop_
_entity_poly.entity_id
_entity_poly.type
_entity_poly.pdbx_seq_one_letter_code
_entity_poly.pdbx_strand_id
1 'polypeptide(L)'
;MENNKMQVAETLRNAPNIFDHPWIIRGLERIALPLLKWRGWTHHVEAPAEKKYVLIIAPHTSNWDFPLMFPVGLLLKRRVRFMAKHTLFVGPVGSVLRWLGGIPVERGSHHNFVKQMADEFGKAEEMVLIIAPEGTRSPVKSWKSGFYHIACEAGVPIVRCYLDAGRRRAGIWAPFYPTGDAEADMKALRADYDQVIPRYPEKFIRSDAA
;
A
#
# COMPACT_ATOMS: atom_id res chain seq x y z
N MET A 1 16.05 19.10 14.77
CA MET A 1 15.39 17.85 14.33
C MET A 1 13.87 17.94 14.36
N GLU A 2 13.29 18.67 15.31
CA GLU A 2 11.83 18.85 15.48
C GLU A 2 11.17 19.64 14.34
N ASN A 3 11.83 20.69 13.84
CA ASN A 3 11.36 21.47 12.68
C ASN A 3 11.19 20.62 11.41
N ASN A 4 12.07 19.65 11.17
CA ASN A 4 11.98 18.80 9.96
C ASN A 4 10.80 17.80 10.06
N LYS A 5 10.44 17.38 11.29
CA LYS A 5 9.29 16.50 11.53
C LYS A 5 7.96 17.23 11.33
N MET A 6 7.83 18.45 11.85
CA MET A 6 6.63 19.29 11.62
C MET A 6 6.46 19.64 10.14
N GLN A 7 7.54 19.99 9.45
CA GLN A 7 7.49 20.41 8.04
C GLN A 7 7.07 19.27 7.11
N VAL A 8 7.51 18.03 7.35
CA VAL A 8 7.08 16.86 6.56
C VAL A 8 5.64 16.45 6.88
N ALA A 9 5.22 16.49 8.14
CA ALA A 9 3.84 16.22 8.56
C ALA A 9 2.83 17.19 7.93
N GLU A 10 3.13 18.48 7.99
CA GLU A 10 2.31 19.52 7.36
C GLU A 10 2.30 19.39 5.83
N THR A 11 3.42 18.94 5.25
CA THR A 11 3.51 18.65 3.81
C THR A 11 2.57 17.51 3.40
N LEU A 12 2.47 16.42 4.15
CA LEU A 12 1.60 15.30 3.76
C LEU A 12 0.11 15.63 3.87
N ARG A 13 -0.30 16.42 4.87
CA ARG A 13 -1.70 16.82 5.04
C ARG A 13 -2.17 17.76 3.93
N ASN A 14 -1.37 18.77 3.60
CA ASN A 14 -1.76 19.81 2.64
C ASN A 14 -1.32 19.50 1.20
N ALA A 15 -0.52 18.43 0.99
CA ALA A 15 -0.09 18.04 -0.36
C ALA A 15 -1.29 17.68 -1.23
N PRO A 16 -1.44 18.33 -2.41
CA PRO A 16 -2.43 17.98 -3.40
C PRO A 16 -2.38 16.49 -3.70
N ASN A 17 -3.54 15.86 -3.77
CA ASN A 17 -3.66 14.46 -4.07
C ASN A 17 -4.64 14.22 -5.22
N ILE A 18 -4.39 13.19 -6.01
CA ILE A 18 -5.28 12.83 -7.12
C ILE A 18 -6.74 12.61 -6.68
N PHE A 19 -6.97 12.13 -5.46
CA PHE A 19 -8.32 11.91 -4.92
C PHE A 19 -9.05 13.23 -4.58
N ASP A 20 -8.35 14.37 -4.54
CA ASP A 20 -8.97 15.70 -4.42
C ASP A 20 -9.62 16.15 -5.75
N HIS A 21 -9.45 15.38 -6.84
CA HIS A 21 -9.99 15.67 -8.17
C HIS A 21 -10.91 14.53 -8.68
N PRO A 22 -12.19 14.50 -8.28
CA PRO A 22 -13.11 13.39 -8.60
C PRO A 22 -13.30 13.14 -10.10
N TRP A 23 -13.21 14.18 -10.93
CA TRP A 23 -13.35 14.08 -12.38
C TRP A 23 -12.13 13.39 -13.02
N ILE A 24 -10.92 13.61 -12.48
CA ILE A 24 -9.72 12.88 -12.91
C ILE A 24 -9.88 11.40 -12.58
N ILE A 25 -10.25 11.07 -11.34
CA ILE A 25 -10.46 9.68 -10.90
C ILE A 25 -11.48 8.98 -11.81
N ARG A 26 -12.65 9.61 -12.04
CA ARG A 26 -13.69 9.06 -12.93
C ARG A 26 -13.18 8.86 -14.36
N GLY A 27 -12.40 9.80 -14.88
CA GLY A 27 -11.78 9.68 -16.21
C GLY A 27 -10.80 8.52 -16.29
N LEU A 28 -9.90 8.42 -15.30
CA LEU A 28 -8.93 7.34 -15.23
C LEU A 28 -9.59 5.97 -15.07
N GLU A 29 -10.64 5.84 -14.27
CA GLU A 29 -11.38 4.58 -14.12
C GLU A 29 -12.02 4.11 -15.42
N ARG A 30 -12.63 5.04 -16.16
CA ARG A 30 -13.26 4.76 -17.46
C ARG A 30 -12.26 4.30 -18.53
N ILE A 31 -10.96 4.54 -18.33
CA ILE A 31 -9.91 4.12 -19.24
C ILE A 31 -9.21 2.87 -18.70
N ALA A 32 -8.78 2.92 -17.45
CA ALA A 32 -7.90 1.94 -16.83
C ALA A 32 -8.62 0.63 -16.50
N LEU A 33 -9.87 0.66 -16.02
CA LEU A 33 -10.61 -0.55 -15.66
C LEU A 33 -11.02 -1.36 -16.90
N PRO A 34 -11.54 -0.75 -17.99
CA PRO A 34 -11.77 -1.49 -19.23
C PRO A 34 -10.49 -2.05 -19.84
N LEU A 35 -9.38 -1.31 -19.78
CA LEU A 35 -8.08 -1.80 -20.24
C LEU A 35 -7.62 -3.01 -19.42
N LEU A 36 -7.76 -2.97 -18.10
CA LEU A 36 -7.46 -4.08 -17.20
C LEU A 36 -8.32 -5.31 -17.56
N LYS A 37 -9.64 -5.11 -17.74
CA LYS A 37 -10.58 -6.16 -18.16
C LYS A 37 -10.23 -6.75 -19.53
N TRP A 38 -9.88 -5.91 -20.50
CA TRP A 38 -9.46 -6.34 -21.84
C TRP A 38 -8.20 -7.20 -21.81
N ARG A 39 -7.27 -6.91 -20.90
CA ARG A 39 -6.09 -7.76 -20.65
C ARG A 39 -6.40 -9.05 -19.87
N GLY A 40 -7.69 -9.36 -19.66
CA GLY A 40 -8.18 -10.56 -18.99
C GLY A 40 -8.08 -10.51 -17.48
N TRP A 41 -7.93 -9.32 -16.89
CA TRP A 41 -7.89 -9.15 -15.44
C TRP A 41 -9.28 -8.87 -14.87
N THR A 42 -9.54 -9.48 -13.73
CA THR A 42 -10.74 -9.19 -12.92
C THR A 42 -10.30 -8.60 -11.59
N HIS A 43 -11.22 -7.87 -10.95
CA HIS A 43 -10.95 -7.28 -9.65
C HIS A 43 -12.11 -7.55 -8.68
N HIS A 44 -11.77 -7.71 -7.40
CA HIS A 44 -12.73 -7.79 -6.30
C HIS A 44 -12.31 -6.78 -5.23
N VAL A 45 -12.85 -5.57 -5.34
CA VAL A 45 -12.46 -4.44 -4.50
C VAL A 45 -13.70 -3.82 -3.92
N GLU A 46 -13.97 -4.15 -2.67
CA GLU A 46 -14.99 -3.50 -1.84
C GLU A 46 -14.25 -2.70 -0.78
N ALA A 47 -14.17 -1.39 -1.01
CA ALA A 47 -13.46 -0.50 -0.09
C ALA A 47 -14.02 -0.67 1.34
N PRO A 48 -13.15 -0.84 2.36
CA PRO A 48 -13.60 -0.95 3.74
C PRO A 48 -14.47 0.23 4.17
N ALA A 49 -15.35 0.00 5.14
CA ALA A 49 -16.13 1.06 5.75
C ALA A 49 -15.23 2.07 6.47
N GLU A 50 -14.09 1.60 6.99
CA GLU A 50 -13.07 2.42 7.62
C GLU A 50 -12.48 3.42 6.64
N LYS A 51 -12.39 4.67 7.08
CA LYS A 51 -11.75 5.75 6.33
C LYS A 51 -10.23 5.74 6.48
N LYS A 52 -9.71 5.01 7.47
CA LYS A 52 -8.29 4.96 7.82
C LYS A 52 -7.86 3.52 7.97
N TYR A 53 -6.86 3.10 7.20
CA TYR A 53 -6.27 1.77 7.32
C TYR A 53 -4.90 1.68 6.66
N VAL A 54 -4.11 0.71 7.10
CA VAL A 54 -2.89 0.30 6.41
C VAL A 54 -3.27 -0.74 5.36
N LEU A 55 -2.95 -0.51 4.10
CA LEU A 55 -3.15 -1.47 3.02
C LEU A 55 -1.82 -2.14 2.70
N ILE A 56 -1.69 -3.44 2.97
CA ILE A 56 -0.51 -4.19 2.54
C ILE A 56 -0.71 -4.75 1.13
N ILE A 57 0.29 -4.58 0.26
CA ILE A 57 0.28 -5.17 -1.09
C ILE A 57 1.33 -6.27 -1.16
N ALA A 58 0.88 -7.51 -1.32
CA ALA A 58 1.72 -8.66 -1.58
C ALA A 58 0.98 -9.61 -2.55
N PRO A 59 1.66 -10.53 -3.24
CA PRO A 59 3.10 -10.56 -3.46
C PRO A 59 3.59 -9.36 -4.26
N HIS A 60 4.65 -8.69 -3.81
CA HIS A 60 5.29 -7.61 -4.59
C HIS A 60 6.56 -8.12 -5.29
N THR A 61 6.41 -8.72 -6.47
CA THR A 61 7.51 -9.43 -7.16
C THR A 61 7.94 -8.79 -8.48
N SER A 62 7.21 -7.79 -8.98
CA SER A 62 7.48 -7.16 -10.29
C SER A 62 7.23 -5.66 -10.31
N ASN A 63 7.93 -4.94 -11.18
CA ASN A 63 7.58 -3.55 -11.50
C ASN A 63 6.20 -3.44 -12.14
N TRP A 64 5.74 -4.51 -12.81
CA TRP A 64 4.40 -4.58 -13.39
C TRP A 64 3.28 -4.61 -12.35
N ASP A 65 3.60 -4.85 -11.08
CA ASP A 65 2.60 -4.82 -10.02
C ASP A 65 2.00 -3.42 -9.89
N PHE A 66 2.82 -2.36 -9.99
CA PHE A 66 2.33 -0.98 -9.89
C PHE A 66 1.27 -0.61 -10.95
N PRO A 67 1.51 -0.75 -12.27
CA PRO A 67 0.50 -0.41 -13.27
C PRO A 67 -0.74 -1.33 -13.23
N LEU A 68 -0.62 -2.55 -12.70
CA LEU A 68 -1.76 -3.45 -12.51
C LEU A 68 -2.58 -3.10 -11.27
N MET A 69 -1.93 -2.63 -10.21
CA MET A 69 -2.56 -2.24 -8.95
C MET A 69 -3.05 -0.79 -8.95
N PHE A 70 -2.54 0.07 -9.81
CA PHE A 70 -2.97 1.46 -9.90
C PHE A 70 -4.49 1.60 -10.15
N PRO A 71 -5.10 0.91 -11.14
CA PRO A 71 -6.56 0.96 -11.34
C PRO A 71 -7.35 0.43 -10.15
N VAL A 72 -6.80 -0.58 -9.44
CA VAL A 72 -7.40 -1.15 -8.22
C VAL A 72 -7.37 -0.13 -7.08
N GLY A 73 -6.28 0.64 -6.95
CA GLY A 73 -6.18 1.72 -5.96
C GLY A 73 -7.21 2.83 -6.18
N LEU A 74 -7.57 3.14 -7.43
CA LEU A 74 -8.62 4.14 -7.74
C LEU A 74 -9.98 3.74 -7.16
N LEU A 75 -10.29 2.44 -7.16
CA LEU A 75 -11.54 1.89 -6.63
C LEU A 75 -11.71 2.03 -5.12
N LEU A 76 -10.63 2.34 -4.39
CA LEU A 76 -10.71 2.59 -2.95
C LEU A 76 -11.49 3.87 -2.64
N LYS A 77 -11.50 4.85 -3.54
CA LYS A 77 -12.22 6.14 -3.35
C LYS A 77 -11.86 6.82 -2.02
N ARG A 78 -10.59 6.74 -1.63
CA ARG A 78 -10.02 7.34 -0.42
C ARG A 78 -8.68 7.95 -0.75
N ARG A 79 -8.27 8.95 0.02
CA ARG A 79 -6.93 9.54 -0.10
C ARG A 79 -5.83 8.52 0.20
N VAL A 80 -5.20 8.03 -0.87
CA VAL A 80 -4.10 7.07 -0.81
C VAL A 80 -2.77 7.78 -0.56
N ARG A 81 -1.96 7.16 0.28
CA ARG A 81 -0.53 7.40 0.45
C ARG A 81 0.23 6.11 0.21
N PHE A 82 1.35 6.12 -0.51
CA PHE A 82 2.14 4.91 -0.73
C PHE A 82 3.63 5.15 -0.53
N MET A 83 4.32 4.19 0.08
CA MET A 83 5.77 4.28 0.24
C MET A 83 6.49 3.89 -1.05
N ALA A 84 7.44 4.71 -1.49
CA ALA A 84 8.30 4.37 -2.61
C ALA A 84 9.74 4.88 -2.39
N LYS A 85 10.71 4.24 -3.05
CA LYS A 85 12.12 4.57 -2.90
C LYS A 85 12.34 6.05 -3.27
N HIS A 86 13.00 6.82 -2.39
CA HIS A 86 13.23 8.26 -2.58
C HIS A 86 13.85 8.61 -3.94
N THR A 87 14.70 7.73 -4.51
CA THR A 87 15.35 7.94 -5.81
C THR A 87 14.36 8.01 -6.98
N LEU A 88 13.11 7.57 -6.82
CA LEU A 88 12.06 7.72 -7.84
C LEU A 88 11.48 9.14 -7.87
N PHE A 89 11.74 9.93 -6.83
CA PHE A 89 11.11 11.23 -6.63
C PHE A 89 11.95 12.39 -7.18
N VAL A 90 12.47 12.23 -8.40
CA VAL A 90 13.32 13.20 -9.09
C VAL A 90 12.61 13.80 -10.30
N GLY A 91 12.83 15.10 -10.54
CA GLY A 91 12.28 15.82 -11.69
C GLY A 91 10.74 15.75 -11.79
N PRO A 92 10.18 15.82 -13.02
CA PRO A 92 8.74 15.78 -13.24
C PRO A 92 8.06 14.49 -12.73
N VAL A 93 8.74 13.35 -12.85
CA VAL A 93 8.24 12.06 -12.35
C VAL A 93 8.01 12.11 -10.84
N GLY A 94 8.93 12.73 -10.09
CA GLY A 94 8.76 12.89 -8.66
C GLY A 94 7.58 13.76 -8.25
N SER A 95 7.27 14.79 -9.03
CA SER A 95 6.07 15.62 -8.80
C SER A 95 4.79 14.83 -9.03
N VAL A 96 4.74 14.02 -10.10
CA VAL A 96 3.61 13.14 -10.38
C VAL A 96 3.44 12.11 -9.26
N LEU A 97 4.51 11.44 -8.83
CA LEU A 97 4.44 10.46 -7.75
C LEU A 97 3.94 11.08 -6.44
N ARG A 98 4.39 12.28 -6.07
CA ARG A 98 3.88 13.01 -4.91
C ARG A 98 2.39 13.31 -5.01
N TRP A 99 1.93 13.79 -6.17
CA TRP A 99 0.52 14.06 -6.41
C TRP A 99 -0.35 12.79 -6.37
N LEU A 100 0.17 11.65 -6.83
CA LEU A 100 -0.47 10.35 -6.66
C LEU A 100 -0.52 9.87 -5.19
N GLY A 101 0.20 10.54 -4.28
CA GLY A 101 0.26 10.22 -2.85
C GLY A 101 1.55 9.53 -2.42
N GLY A 102 2.58 9.52 -3.25
CA GLY A 102 3.86 8.89 -2.97
C GLY A 102 4.63 9.58 -1.84
N ILE A 103 5.05 8.80 -0.86
CA ILE A 103 5.92 9.20 0.24
C ILE A 103 7.34 8.66 -0.08
N PRO A 104 8.33 9.55 -0.32
CA PRO A 104 9.71 9.13 -0.55
C PRO A 104 10.30 8.57 0.74
N VAL A 105 10.85 7.36 0.67
CA VAL A 105 11.50 6.72 1.82
C VAL A 105 12.90 6.23 1.50
N GLU A 106 13.79 6.42 2.47
CA GLU A 106 15.10 5.77 2.53
C GLU A 106 14.98 4.43 3.25
N ARG A 107 15.32 3.35 2.55
CA ARG A 107 15.21 1.99 3.09
C ARG A 107 16.34 1.78 4.12
N GLY A 108 16.02 1.95 5.41
CA GLY A 108 16.96 1.78 6.54
C GLY A 108 16.59 2.62 7.77
N SER A 109 15.88 3.74 7.57
CA SER A 109 15.35 4.59 8.65
C SER A 109 13.99 4.08 9.13
N HIS A 110 13.98 3.02 9.95
CA HIS A 110 12.74 2.31 10.30
C HIS A 110 11.97 2.94 11.47
N HIS A 111 12.66 3.35 12.55
CA HIS A 111 12.00 3.78 13.78
C HIS A 111 11.29 5.15 13.64
N ASN A 112 11.89 6.10 12.93
CA ASN A 112 11.26 7.40 12.73
C ASN A 112 10.00 7.32 11.85
N PHE A 113 9.93 6.34 10.94
CA PHE A 113 8.82 6.23 10.01
C PHE A 113 7.54 5.70 10.64
N VAL A 114 7.65 4.72 11.55
CA VAL A 114 6.48 4.12 12.22
C VAL A 114 5.68 5.18 12.98
N LYS A 115 6.34 5.86 13.92
CA LYS A 115 5.74 6.93 14.71
C LYS A 115 5.20 8.06 13.82
N GLN A 116 5.97 8.45 12.80
CA GLN A 116 5.54 9.49 11.88
C GLN A 116 4.21 9.12 11.19
N MET A 117 4.08 7.91 10.67
CA MET A 117 2.84 7.50 10.01
C MET A 117 1.68 7.33 10.99
N ALA A 118 1.94 6.87 12.22
CA ALA A 118 0.91 6.82 13.25
C ALA A 118 0.38 8.22 13.60
N ASP A 119 1.28 9.20 13.77
CA ASP A 119 0.90 10.60 13.97
C ASP A 119 0.08 11.16 12.79
N GLU A 120 0.43 10.80 11.55
CA GLU A 120 -0.31 11.23 10.36
C GLU A 120 -1.72 10.61 10.29
N PHE A 121 -1.88 9.35 10.68
CA PHE A 121 -3.21 8.74 10.83
C PHE A 121 -4.07 9.48 11.86
N GLY A 122 -3.48 9.92 12.98
CA GLY A 122 -4.17 10.69 14.01
C GLY A 122 -4.72 12.02 13.51
N LYS A 123 -4.00 12.68 12.59
CA LYS A 123 -4.35 14.01 12.05
C LYS A 123 -5.25 13.98 10.82
N ALA A 124 -5.22 12.89 10.05
CA ALA A 124 -6.01 12.78 8.82
C ALA A 124 -7.51 12.57 9.13
N GLU A 125 -8.41 12.97 8.23
CA GLU A 125 -9.82 12.55 8.31
C GLU A 125 -10.02 11.18 7.62
N GLU A 126 -9.33 10.97 6.51
CA GLU A 126 -9.22 9.72 5.79
C GLU A 126 -7.77 9.51 5.31
N MET A 127 -7.31 8.27 5.33
CA MET A 127 -5.97 7.92 4.86
C MET A 127 -5.86 6.43 4.61
N VAL A 128 -5.40 6.05 3.42
CA VAL A 128 -4.99 4.67 3.12
C VAL A 128 -3.49 4.66 2.94
N LEU A 129 -2.76 4.01 3.85
CA LEU A 129 -1.31 3.89 3.73
C LEU A 129 -0.94 2.55 3.09
N ILE A 130 -0.46 2.61 1.86
CA ILE A 130 -0.05 1.45 1.07
C ILE A 130 1.42 1.11 1.34
N ILE A 131 1.66 -0.13 1.76
CA ILE A 131 2.99 -0.64 2.09
C ILE A 131 3.17 -2.05 1.49
N ALA A 132 4.30 -2.30 0.82
CA ALA A 132 4.70 -3.67 0.50
C ALA A 132 5.48 -4.24 1.70
N PRO A 133 4.97 -5.28 2.39
CA PRO A 133 5.61 -5.82 3.59
C PRO A 133 6.99 -6.42 3.31
N GLU A 134 7.24 -6.91 2.08
CA GLU A 134 8.56 -7.35 1.64
C GLU A 134 9.57 -6.18 1.52
N GLY A 135 9.07 -4.96 1.30
CA GLY A 135 9.89 -3.74 1.15
C GLY A 135 10.77 -3.71 -0.10
N THR A 136 10.74 -4.76 -0.94
CA THR A 136 11.47 -4.88 -2.20
C THR A 136 10.79 -5.93 -3.10
N ARG A 137 11.19 -5.95 -4.37
CA ARG A 137 10.75 -6.96 -5.36
C ARG A 137 11.71 -8.16 -5.47
N SER A 138 12.83 -8.07 -4.77
CA SER A 138 13.80 -9.16 -4.66
C SER A 138 13.33 -10.17 -3.60
N PRO A 139 13.77 -11.43 -3.66
CA PRO A 139 13.50 -12.40 -2.60
C PRO A 139 13.93 -11.86 -1.22
N VAL A 140 13.10 -12.12 -0.20
CA VAL A 140 13.36 -11.78 1.20
C VAL A 140 13.21 -13.00 2.09
N LYS A 141 13.89 -13.01 3.23
CA LYS A 141 13.78 -14.09 4.23
C LYS A 141 12.59 -13.91 5.18
N SER A 142 12.05 -12.71 5.27
CA SER A 142 10.91 -12.38 6.12
C SER A 142 10.31 -11.05 5.69
N TRP A 143 9.06 -10.83 6.06
CA TRP A 143 8.41 -9.53 5.95
C TRP A 143 8.92 -8.56 7.00
N LYS A 144 8.94 -7.26 6.67
CA LYS A 144 9.18 -6.20 7.64
C LYS A 144 7.93 -5.95 8.46
N SER A 145 8.06 -5.78 9.78
CA SER A 145 6.93 -5.54 10.70
C SER A 145 6.46 -4.08 10.78
N GLY A 146 7.11 -3.15 10.08
CA GLY A 146 6.82 -1.71 10.21
C GLY A 146 5.35 -1.36 9.93
N PHE A 147 4.70 -2.01 8.96
CA PHE A 147 3.28 -1.80 8.67
C PHE A 147 2.38 -2.22 9.84
N TYR A 148 2.74 -3.30 10.54
CA TYR A 148 2.01 -3.84 11.66
C TYR A 148 2.10 -2.89 12.86
N HIS A 149 3.31 -2.42 13.17
CA HIS A 149 3.51 -1.44 14.23
C HIS A 149 2.80 -0.11 13.95
N ILE A 150 2.77 0.36 12.70
CA ILE A 150 2.00 1.55 12.30
C ILE A 150 0.51 1.33 12.58
N ALA A 151 -0.04 0.17 12.18
CA ALA A 151 -1.45 -0.14 12.38
C ALA A 151 -1.83 -0.19 13.87
N CYS A 152 -1.00 -0.85 14.70
CA CYS A 152 -1.20 -0.91 16.15
C CYS A 152 -1.10 0.47 16.81
N GLU A 153 -0.06 1.24 16.50
CA GLU A 153 0.16 2.56 17.11
C GLU A 153 -0.92 3.57 16.69
N ALA A 154 -1.42 3.47 15.45
CA ALA A 154 -2.50 4.31 14.95
C ALA A 154 -3.91 3.84 15.33
N GLY A 155 -4.05 2.62 15.86
CA GLY A 155 -5.35 2.00 16.15
C GLY A 155 -6.23 1.82 14.90
N VAL A 156 -5.64 1.46 13.75
CA VAL A 156 -6.34 1.25 12.48
C VAL A 156 -6.18 -0.18 11.97
N PRO A 157 -7.14 -0.72 11.20
CA PRO A 157 -7.01 -2.07 10.68
C PRO A 157 -5.94 -2.17 9.58
N ILE A 158 -5.52 -3.41 9.35
CA ILE A 158 -4.69 -3.82 8.23
C ILE A 158 -5.60 -4.46 7.18
N VAL A 159 -5.53 -3.97 5.96
CA VAL A 159 -6.24 -4.54 4.82
C VAL A 159 -5.22 -5.19 3.92
N ARG A 160 -5.45 -6.46 3.60
CA ARG A 160 -4.59 -7.23 2.70
C ARG A 160 -5.05 -7.00 1.28
N CYS A 161 -4.12 -6.68 0.40
CA CYS A 161 -4.34 -6.51 -1.02
C CYS A 161 -3.48 -7.51 -1.78
N TYR A 162 -4.04 -8.12 -2.82
CA TYR A 162 -3.36 -9.12 -3.63
C TYR A 162 -3.39 -8.85 -5.11
N LEU A 163 -2.34 -9.36 -5.77
CA LEU A 163 -2.24 -9.49 -7.21
C LEU A 163 -1.92 -10.94 -7.57
N ASP A 164 -2.94 -11.68 -7.96
CA ASP A 164 -2.83 -13.05 -8.45
C ASP A 164 -2.60 -13.02 -9.97
N ALA A 165 -1.33 -13.10 -10.37
CA ALA A 165 -0.92 -13.12 -11.76
C ALA A 165 -1.28 -14.43 -12.47
N GLY A 166 -1.35 -15.55 -11.74
CA GLY A 166 -1.72 -16.84 -12.29
C GLY A 166 -3.19 -16.89 -12.71
N ARG A 167 -4.08 -16.31 -11.89
CA ARG A 167 -5.52 -16.24 -12.17
C ARG A 167 -5.97 -14.91 -12.78
N ARG A 168 -5.06 -13.94 -12.92
CA ARG A 168 -5.32 -12.55 -13.35
C ARG A 168 -6.42 -11.88 -12.51
N ARG A 169 -6.27 -11.97 -11.20
CA ARG A 169 -7.20 -11.38 -10.22
C ARG A 169 -6.47 -10.40 -9.34
N ALA A 170 -7.08 -9.27 -9.06
CA ALA A 170 -6.61 -8.36 -8.03
C ALA A 170 -7.74 -8.10 -7.04
N GLY A 171 -7.41 -7.85 -5.78
CA GLY A 171 -8.46 -7.56 -4.83
C GLY A 171 -7.96 -7.23 -3.45
N ILE A 172 -8.91 -7.04 -2.56
CA ILE A 172 -8.67 -6.84 -1.14
C ILE A 172 -9.52 -7.82 -0.34
N TRP A 173 -8.98 -8.26 0.79
CA TRP A 173 -9.74 -8.99 1.80
C TRP A 173 -10.35 -8.04 2.83
N ALA A 174 -11.23 -8.59 3.66
CA ALA A 174 -11.82 -7.87 4.78
C ALA A 174 -10.73 -7.29 5.71
N PRO A 175 -11.03 -6.18 6.41
CA PRO A 175 -10.16 -5.61 7.44
C PRO A 175 -9.73 -6.66 8.47
N PHE A 176 -8.45 -6.64 8.80
CA PHE A 176 -7.86 -7.39 9.89
C PHE A 176 -7.49 -6.41 11.00
N TYR A 177 -8.01 -6.62 12.22
CA TYR A 177 -7.69 -5.77 13.36
C TYR A 177 -6.56 -6.42 14.16
N PRO A 178 -5.39 -5.76 14.28
CA PRO A 178 -4.30 -6.29 15.08
C PRO A 178 -4.72 -6.59 16.52
N THR A 179 -4.35 -7.77 17.01
CA THR A 179 -4.64 -8.24 18.36
C THR A 179 -3.59 -7.76 19.37
N GLY A 180 -2.41 -7.39 18.88
CA GLY A 180 -1.23 -7.08 19.70
C GLY A 180 -0.23 -8.24 19.73
N ASP A 181 -0.65 -9.46 19.42
CA ASP A 181 0.25 -10.60 19.20
C ASP A 181 0.83 -10.55 17.78
N ALA A 182 1.98 -9.89 17.66
CA ALA A 182 2.63 -9.69 16.37
C ALA A 182 2.98 -10.99 15.65
N GLU A 183 3.32 -12.06 16.39
CA GLU A 183 3.70 -13.33 15.76
C GLU A 183 2.48 -14.01 15.16
N ALA A 184 1.41 -14.15 15.96
CA ALA A 184 0.16 -14.77 15.52
C ALA A 184 -0.49 -13.97 14.37
N ASP A 185 -0.54 -12.65 14.50
CA ASP A 185 -1.14 -11.79 13.48
C ASP A 185 -0.36 -11.82 12.18
N MET A 186 0.98 -11.74 12.24
CA MET A 186 1.82 -11.82 11.05
C MET A 186 1.70 -13.17 10.36
N LYS A 187 1.53 -14.27 11.11
CA LYS A 187 1.27 -15.59 10.54
C LYS A 187 -0.08 -15.64 9.84
N ALA A 188 -1.14 -15.13 10.47
CA ALA A 188 -2.48 -15.07 9.89
C ALA A 188 -2.51 -14.24 8.61
N LEU A 189 -1.90 -13.05 8.63
CA LEU A 189 -1.79 -12.17 7.46
C LEU A 189 -1.04 -12.84 6.30
N ARG A 190 0.05 -13.60 6.58
CA ARG A 190 0.81 -14.31 5.54
C ARG A 190 0.04 -15.47 4.94
N ALA A 191 -0.70 -16.23 5.75
CA ALA A 191 -1.40 -17.43 5.32
C ALA A 191 -2.39 -17.16 4.17
N ASP A 192 -3.05 -16.00 4.15
CA ASP A 192 -3.95 -15.61 3.06
C ASP A 192 -3.27 -15.53 1.70
N TYR A 193 -1.96 -15.29 1.66
CA TYR A 193 -1.21 -15.13 0.42
C TYR A 193 -0.70 -16.45 -0.16
N ASP A 194 -0.78 -17.58 0.56
CA ASP A 194 -0.34 -18.88 0.05
C ASP A 194 -1.18 -19.35 -1.14
N GLN A 195 -2.45 -18.95 -1.19
CA GLN A 195 -3.34 -19.20 -2.33
C GLN A 195 -3.06 -18.29 -3.54
N VAL A 196 -2.29 -17.19 -3.36
CA VAL A 196 -2.03 -16.20 -4.42
C VAL A 196 -0.82 -16.61 -5.25
N ILE A 197 -0.94 -16.51 -6.58
CA ILE A 197 0.14 -16.82 -7.51
C ILE A 197 0.82 -15.50 -7.95
N PRO A 198 2.03 -15.19 -7.46
CA PRO A 198 2.80 -14.02 -7.91
C PRO A 198 3.21 -14.14 -9.37
N ARG A 199 3.61 -13.02 -9.97
CA ARG A 199 4.21 -13.02 -11.31
C ARG A 199 5.56 -13.75 -11.37
N TYR A 200 6.35 -13.64 -10.31
CA TYR A 200 7.63 -14.33 -10.14
C TYR A 200 7.60 -15.13 -8.82
N PRO A 201 7.13 -16.39 -8.85
CA PRO A 201 7.00 -17.25 -7.65
C PRO A 201 8.28 -17.42 -6.84
N GLU A 202 9.43 -17.48 -7.51
CA GLU A 202 10.73 -17.62 -6.89
C GLU A 202 11.17 -16.42 -6.05
N LYS A 203 10.46 -15.28 -6.17
CA LYS A 203 10.74 -14.05 -5.42
C LYS A 203 9.82 -13.82 -4.23
N PHE A 204 8.81 -14.65 -4.05
CA PHE A 204 7.85 -14.51 -2.96
C PHE A 204 8.12 -15.53 -1.86
N ILE A 205 8.10 -15.07 -0.62
CA ILE A 205 8.20 -15.94 0.55
C ILE A 205 6.81 -16.41 0.98
N ARG A 206 6.64 -17.73 1.09
CA ARG A 206 5.40 -18.37 1.55
C ARG A 206 5.34 -18.42 3.07
N SER A 207 4.14 -18.61 3.63
CA SER A 207 3.94 -18.54 5.08
C SER A 207 4.63 -19.67 5.84
N ASP A 208 4.83 -20.83 5.20
CA ASP A 208 5.49 -22.03 5.74
C ASP A 208 7.02 -21.92 5.80
N ALA A 209 7.60 -20.99 5.03
CA ALA A 209 9.03 -20.75 4.94
C ALA A 209 9.53 -19.58 5.83
N ALA A 210 8.62 -18.93 6.58
CA ALA A 210 8.84 -17.65 7.26
C ALA A 210 8.54 -17.68 8.76
#